data_AF-A0A7W9QFM7-F1
#
_entry.id   AF-A0A7W9QFM7-F1
#
_cell.length_a   1.000
_cell.length_b   1.000
_cell.length_c   1.000
_cell.angle_alpha   90.00
_cell.angle_beta   90.00
_cell.angle_gamma   90.00
#
_symmetry.space_group_name_H-M   'P 1'
#
loop_
_entity.id
_entity.type
_entity.pdbx_description
1 polymer ?
#
loop_
_entity_poly.entity_id
_entity_poly.type
_entity_poly.pdbx_seq_one_letter_code
_entity_poly.pdbx_strand_id
1 'polypeptide(L)'
;MSTLRDHGGRTGRGGLVGLPTWDRCAVMGVVNVTPDSFSDGGKWFDTELAVKHGLDLVASGADLVDVGGESTRPGAARVDESEELRRVVPVVRELAAAGAIVSVDTMRATVAERAVEAGATLVNDVSGGGADPAMVPVVAAAGVPFVVMHWRGQSIDMNNRAVYRDVVGEVVAELRDSVERAVAGGIAPDHIIVDPGLGFAKNAEHDLALVANLARLRELGRPLLVAASRKRFLGRVLAGGVGSPPPARQRDAATAAVSAIVAREGAWAVRVHEVRPSADAVRVARAIESAATAAAAEAATAAPAHGVASSAVGAGPHRATGSKAPGSGATGPGATGSGRGAGTHDGYAPGAGDTGADRTGTNQVKTDRTDKAGRTGEAGRVCETDGAGGAGVANAEGAV
;
A
#
# COMPACT_ATOMS: atom_id res chain seq x y z
N MET A 1 19.24 27.69 -23.73
CA MET A 1 20.59 27.29 -23.30
C MET A 1 20.58 27.18 -21.78
N SER A 2 20.95 26.01 -21.24
CA SER A 2 21.24 25.73 -19.82
C SER A 2 20.03 25.75 -18.85
N THR A 3 19.68 24.69 -18.12
CA THR A 3 20.43 23.54 -17.61
C THR A 3 19.52 22.31 -17.51
N LEU A 4 19.75 21.32 -18.36
CA LEU A 4 19.45 19.93 -18.01
C LEU A 4 20.39 19.60 -16.86
N ARG A 5 19.89 19.64 -15.62
CA ARG A 5 20.62 19.08 -14.50
C ARG A 5 20.65 17.58 -14.71
N ASP A 6 21.85 17.10 -15.00
CA ASP A 6 22.27 15.72 -14.89
C ASP A 6 21.73 15.11 -13.58
N HIS A 7 20.81 14.16 -13.70
CA HIS A 7 20.28 13.35 -12.60
C HIS A 7 20.90 11.95 -12.67
N GLY A 8 22.23 11.87 -12.78
CA GLY A 8 22.97 10.65 -12.50
C GLY A 8 22.52 10.04 -11.16
N GLY A 9 21.84 8.90 -11.22
CA GLY A 9 21.64 7.99 -10.09
C GLY A 9 20.42 8.20 -9.18
N ARG A 10 19.41 9.02 -9.51
CA ARG A 10 18.16 9.05 -8.73
C ARG A 10 17.21 7.98 -9.24
N THR A 11 16.98 6.94 -8.44
CA THR A 11 15.85 6.02 -8.63
C THR A 11 14.60 6.89 -8.85
N GLY A 12 13.87 6.69 -9.95
CA GLY A 12 12.76 7.58 -10.37
C GLY A 12 11.52 7.55 -9.46
N ARG A 13 11.71 7.32 -8.15
CA ARG A 13 10.73 7.11 -7.08
C ARG A 13 10.33 8.42 -6.39
N GLY A 14 11.06 9.51 -6.63
CA GLY A 14 10.86 10.79 -5.96
C GLY A 14 11.47 10.81 -4.56
N GLY A 15 11.79 12.01 -4.07
CA GLY A 15 12.17 12.25 -2.67
C GLY A 15 11.12 13.15 -2.02
N LEU A 16 10.99 13.07 -0.70
CA LEU A 16 10.10 13.91 0.09
C LEU A 16 10.93 14.72 1.08
N VAL A 17 10.60 15.99 1.25
CA VAL A 17 11.16 16.79 2.34
C VAL A 17 10.60 16.25 3.66
N GLY A 18 11.45 16.13 4.68
CA GLY A 18 11.06 15.64 6.01
C GLY A 18 11.10 14.12 6.20
N LEU A 19 11.39 13.32 5.16
CA LEU A 19 11.59 11.87 5.27
C LEU A 19 12.94 11.43 4.69
N PRO A 20 13.51 10.30 5.14
CA PRO A 20 14.73 9.76 4.56
C PRO A 20 14.56 9.45 3.07
N THR A 21 15.66 9.59 2.33
CA THR A 21 15.73 9.05 0.98
C THR A 21 16.24 7.61 1.05
N TRP A 22 15.39 6.66 0.65
CA TRP A 22 15.78 5.27 0.54
C TRP A 22 16.34 4.97 -0.86
N ASP A 23 17.33 4.09 -0.92
CA ASP A 23 17.93 3.64 -2.18
C ASP A 23 17.04 2.62 -2.93
N ARG A 24 15.96 2.15 -2.29
CA ARG A 24 14.95 1.20 -2.80
C ARG A 24 13.53 1.67 -2.48
N CYS A 25 12.54 0.94 -2.98
CA CYS A 25 11.16 1.07 -2.50
C CYS A 25 11.10 0.80 -0.99
N ALA A 26 10.51 1.72 -0.23
CA ALA A 26 10.36 1.61 1.22
C ALA A 26 9.22 0.64 1.60
N VAL A 27 9.29 0.10 2.81
CA VAL A 27 8.25 -0.76 3.37
C VAL A 27 7.58 -0.06 4.54
N MET A 28 6.30 0.25 4.39
CA MET A 28 5.43 0.82 5.41
C MET A 28 4.65 -0.30 6.10
N GLY A 29 4.97 -0.57 7.37
CA GLY A 29 4.31 -1.60 8.18
C GLY A 29 2.99 -1.10 8.79
N VAL A 30 1.92 -1.90 8.71
CA VAL A 30 0.59 -1.52 9.22
C VAL A 30 0.44 -1.86 10.70
N VAL A 31 0.13 -0.85 11.52
CA VAL A 31 -0.21 -1.00 12.95
C VAL A 31 -1.69 -0.60 13.13
N ASN A 32 -2.59 -1.58 13.03
CA ASN A 32 -4.02 -1.35 13.22
C ASN A 32 -4.37 -1.41 14.71
N VAL A 33 -4.75 -0.28 15.27
CA VAL A 33 -5.09 -0.09 16.67
C VAL A 33 -6.58 -0.31 16.90
N THR A 34 -7.09 -1.48 16.50
CA THR A 34 -8.53 -1.82 16.58
C THR A 34 -8.78 -3.06 17.44
N PRO A 35 -9.96 -3.20 18.08
CA PRO A 35 -10.28 -4.36 18.93
C PRO A 35 -10.11 -5.71 18.24
N ASP A 36 -10.35 -5.77 16.93
CA ASP A 36 -10.26 -7.00 16.13
C ASP A 36 -8.81 -7.40 15.78
N SER A 37 -7.83 -6.52 16.03
CA SER A 37 -6.43 -6.74 15.60
C SER A 37 -5.56 -7.41 16.68
N PHE A 38 -6.00 -7.42 17.95
CA PHE A 38 -5.21 -7.91 19.09
C PHE A 38 -6.01 -8.78 20.09
N SER A 39 -7.15 -9.35 19.67
CA SER A 39 -8.11 -9.98 20.57
C SER A 39 -7.72 -11.39 21.04
N ASP A 40 -6.93 -11.44 22.12
CA ASP A 40 -7.10 -12.42 23.23
C ASP A 40 -7.97 -11.76 24.34
N GLY A 41 -9.23 -11.46 24.03
CA GLY A 41 -10.29 -11.34 25.05
C GLY A 41 -10.27 -10.22 26.09
N GLY A 42 -9.54 -9.11 25.90
CA GLY A 42 -9.54 -7.98 26.85
C GLY A 42 -10.46 -6.82 26.44
N LYS A 43 -11.36 -6.38 27.33
CA LYS A 43 -12.15 -5.12 27.20
C LYS A 43 -11.32 -3.83 27.32
N TRP A 44 -9.99 -3.96 27.34
CA TRP A 44 -9.04 -2.87 27.47
C TRP A 44 -8.03 -3.02 26.34
N PHE A 45 -8.11 -2.11 25.39
CA PHE A 45 -7.11 -1.94 24.34
C PHE A 45 -5.74 -1.73 24.99
N ASP A 46 -4.73 -2.52 24.58
CA ASP A 46 -3.39 -2.47 25.14
C ASP A 46 -2.43 -1.70 24.21
N THR A 47 -2.17 -0.44 24.58
CA THR A 47 -1.17 0.42 23.92
C THR A 47 0.20 -0.27 23.85
N GLU A 48 0.59 -1.02 24.88
CA GLU A 48 1.90 -1.67 24.94
C GLU A 48 2.02 -2.75 23.85
N LEU A 49 0.96 -3.52 23.61
CA LEU A 49 0.94 -4.51 22.53
C LEU A 49 1.05 -3.86 21.15
N ALA A 50 0.36 -2.74 20.92
CA ALA A 50 0.44 -2.02 19.66
C ALA A 50 1.83 -1.41 19.41
N VAL A 51 2.45 -0.84 20.46
CA VAL A 51 3.82 -0.32 20.41
C VAL A 51 4.81 -1.46 20.15
N LYS A 52 4.71 -2.55 20.91
CA LYS A 52 5.55 -3.74 20.70
C LYS A 52 5.43 -4.25 19.27
N HIS A 53 4.19 -4.36 18.75
CA HIS A 53 3.97 -4.79 17.38
C HIS A 53 4.63 -3.85 16.37
N GLY A 54 4.47 -2.52 16.52
CA GLY A 54 5.14 -1.55 15.67
C GLY A 54 6.67 -1.68 15.68
N LEU A 55 7.28 -1.90 16.84
CA LEU A 55 8.72 -2.13 16.96
C LEU A 55 9.15 -3.47 16.32
N ASP A 56 8.34 -4.53 16.46
CA ASP A 56 8.57 -5.82 15.81
C ASP A 56 8.54 -5.68 14.27
N LEU A 57 7.65 -4.83 13.73
CA LEU A 57 7.60 -4.51 12.30
C LEU A 57 8.87 -3.77 11.85
N VAL A 58 9.34 -2.77 12.61
CA VAL A 58 10.61 -2.08 12.33
C VAL A 58 11.77 -3.07 12.34
N ALA A 59 11.88 -3.92 13.36
CA ALA A 59 12.90 -4.96 13.46
C ALA A 59 12.81 -5.98 12.30
N SER A 60 11.62 -6.20 11.75
CA SER A 60 11.39 -7.05 10.57
C SER A 60 11.79 -6.40 9.24
N GLY A 61 12.13 -5.12 9.25
CA GLY A 61 12.62 -4.37 8.09
C GLY A 61 11.65 -3.32 7.54
N ALA A 62 10.67 -2.86 8.34
CA ALA A 62 9.86 -1.72 7.97
C ALA A 62 10.69 -0.44 8.07
N ASP A 63 10.62 0.38 7.04
CA ASP A 63 11.30 1.68 6.99
C ASP A 63 10.49 2.78 7.70
N LEU A 64 9.17 2.55 7.82
CA LEU A 64 8.22 3.37 8.55
C LEU A 64 7.01 2.52 8.95
N VAL A 65 6.24 2.98 9.93
CA VAL A 65 5.00 2.33 10.39
C VAL A 65 3.81 3.26 10.23
N ASP A 66 2.64 2.69 9.97
CA ASP A 66 1.39 3.42 9.73
C ASP A 66 0.35 3.02 10.78
N VAL A 67 0.04 3.95 11.68
CA VAL A 67 -0.78 3.72 12.87
C VAL A 67 -2.20 4.22 12.60
N GLY A 68 -3.18 3.32 12.62
CA GLY A 68 -4.60 3.65 12.38
C GLY A 68 -5.52 3.17 13.50
N GLY A 69 -6.39 4.04 14.01
CA GLY A 69 -7.34 3.72 15.07
C GLY A 69 -8.73 3.28 14.59
N GLU A 70 -9.01 3.51 13.29
CA GLU A 70 -10.26 3.18 12.63
C GLU A 70 -10.04 2.15 11.51
N SER A 71 -10.91 1.14 11.44
CA SER A 71 -10.89 0.20 10.33
C SER A 71 -11.55 0.82 9.11
N THR A 72 -10.79 1.01 8.03
CA THR A 72 -11.33 1.47 6.73
C THR A 72 -11.88 0.34 5.87
N ARG A 73 -11.97 -0.89 6.41
CA ARG A 73 -12.49 -2.07 5.70
C ARG A 73 -13.97 -1.88 5.33
N PRO A 74 -14.43 -2.47 4.20
CA PRO A 74 -15.85 -2.40 3.83
C PRO A 74 -16.76 -2.88 4.95
N GLY A 75 -17.76 -2.07 5.32
CA GLY A 75 -18.75 -2.38 6.36
C GLY A 75 -18.32 -2.13 7.81
N ALA A 76 -17.14 -1.56 8.07
CA ALA A 76 -16.73 -1.20 9.43
C ALA A 76 -17.56 -0.03 9.97
N ALA A 77 -17.95 -0.11 11.25
CA ALA A 77 -18.59 0.99 11.95
C ALA A 77 -17.56 2.05 12.32
N ARG A 78 -17.92 3.33 12.18
CA ARG A 78 -17.06 4.44 12.59
C ARG A 78 -16.86 4.42 14.10
N VAL A 79 -15.65 4.76 14.51
CA VAL A 79 -15.30 4.97 15.91
C VAL A 79 -15.49 6.45 16.24
N ASP A 80 -15.87 6.74 17.48
CA ASP A 80 -15.93 8.11 17.98
C ASP A 80 -14.52 8.75 17.95
N GLU A 81 -14.44 10.04 17.68
CA GLU A 81 -13.17 10.77 17.62
C GLU A 81 -12.35 10.64 18.90
N SER A 82 -13.00 10.71 20.07
CA SER A 82 -12.33 10.57 21.37
C SER A 82 -11.69 9.19 21.54
N GLU A 83 -12.32 8.16 21.00
CA GLU A 83 -11.83 6.78 21.05
C GLU A 83 -10.71 6.53 20.04
N GLU A 84 -10.77 7.14 18.85
CA GLU A 84 -9.67 7.11 17.88
C GLU A 84 -8.42 7.81 18.45
N LEU A 85 -8.57 9.00 19.05
CA LEU A 85 -7.50 9.71 19.74
C LEU A 85 -6.88 8.86 20.86
N ARG A 86 -7.71 8.24 21.70
CA ARG A 86 -7.26 7.39 22.82
C ARG A 86 -6.43 6.19 22.35
N ARG A 87 -6.73 5.66 21.16
CA ARG A 87 -6.02 4.54 20.55
C ARG A 87 -4.72 4.97 19.90
N VAL A 88 -4.76 6.00 19.05
CA VAL A 88 -3.67 6.35 18.14
C VAL A 88 -2.57 7.13 18.87
N VAL A 89 -2.92 8.19 19.59
CA VAL A 89 -1.95 9.18 20.09
C VAL A 89 -0.89 8.56 21.01
N PRO A 90 -1.24 7.69 21.99
CA PRO A 90 -0.23 7.05 22.84
C PRO A 90 0.72 6.15 22.04
N VAL A 91 0.21 5.38 21.07
CA VAL A 91 1.01 4.48 20.25
C VAL A 91 1.99 5.27 19.37
N VAL A 92 1.52 6.34 18.74
CA VAL A 92 2.37 7.24 17.93
C VAL A 92 3.50 7.81 18.78
N ARG A 93 3.19 8.32 19.98
CA ARG A 93 4.17 8.93 20.88
C ARG A 93 5.30 7.97 21.25
N GLU A 94 4.96 6.77 21.68
CA GLU A 94 5.96 5.77 22.12
C GLU A 94 6.80 5.24 20.95
N LEU A 95 6.18 5.01 19.77
CA LEU A 95 6.92 4.60 18.58
C LEU A 95 7.89 5.69 18.09
N ALA A 96 7.45 6.94 18.08
CA ALA A 96 8.29 8.07 17.72
C ALA A 96 9.44 8.27 18.73
N ALA A 97 9.15 8.15 20.03
CA ALA A 97 10.18 8.22 21.09
C ALA A 97 11.23 7.09 20.97
N ALA A 98 10.83 5.92 20.46
CA ALA A 98 11.74 4.82 20.15
C ALA A 98 12.51 5.00 18.82
N GLY A 99 12.30 6.11 18.11
CA GLY A 99 13.01 6.44 16.87
C GLY A 99 12.38 5.86 15.59
N ALA A 100 11.18 5.30 15.66
CA ALA A 100 10.47 4.87 14.46
C ALA A 100 9.95 6.09 13.68
N ILE A 101 9.95 5.98 12.35
CA ILE A 101 9.25 6.94 11.47
C ILE A 101 7.78 6.55 11.46
N VAL A 102 6.91 7.44 11.92
CA VAL A 102 5.49 7.16 12.12
C VAL A 102 4.63 7.95 11.15
N SER A 103 3.77 7.24 10.46
CA SER A 103 2.61 7.77 9.73
C SER A 103 1.35 7.53 10.56
N VAL A 104 0.41 8.48 10.49
CA VAL A 104 -0.93 8.32 11.06
C VAL A 104 -1.96 8.09 9.94
N ASP A 105 -2.70 6.98 10.01
CA ASP A 105 -3.81 6.64 9.11
C ASP A 105 -5.12 7.14 9.72
N THR A 106 -5.58 8.31 9.29
CA THR A 106 -6.82 8.92 9.78
C THR A 106 -7.46 9.82 8.73
N MET A 107 -8.78 9.93 8.80
CA MET A 107 -9.60 10.84 8.00
C MET A 107 -10.05 12.08 8.79
N ARG A 108 -9.60 12.25 10.04
CA ARG A 108 -10.01 13.34 10.93
C ARG A 108 -8.86 14.31 11.16
N ALA A 109 -9.11 15.60 10.92
CA ALA A 109 -8.09 16.62 11.06
C ALA A 109 -7.57 16.73 12.49
N THR A 110 -8.47 16.60 13.49
CA THR A 110 -8.09 16.64 14.90
C THR A 110 -7.18 15.47 15.30
N VAL A 111 -7.45 14.26 14.81
CA VAL A 111 -6.58 13.10 15.07
C VAL A 111 -5.22 13.29 14.40
N ALA A 112 -5.19 13.79 13.16
CA ALA A 112 -3.95 14.09 12.45
C ALA A 112 -3.10 15.12 13.21
N GLU A 113 -3.70 16.23 13.65
CA GLU A 113 -3.04 17.28 14.44
C GLU A 113 -2.40 16.70 15.71
N ARG A 114 -3.18 15.99 16.53
CA ARG A 114 -2.70 15.43 17.80
C ARG A 114 -1.66 14.33 17.60
N ALA A 115 -1.73 13.57 16.51
CA ALA A 115 -0.72 12.57 16.18
C ALA A 115 0.60 13.22 15.72
N VAL A 116 0.55 14.29 14.94
CA VAL A 116 1.75 15.05 14.55
C VAL A 116 2.40 15.70 15.78
N GLU A 117 1.62 16.31 16.68
CA GLU A 117 2.13 16.81 17.97
C GLU A 117 2.81 15.71 18.80
N ALA A 118 2.34 14.46 18.68
CA ALA A 118 2.91 13.31 19.36
C ALA A 118 4.14 12.72 18.67
N GLY A 119 4.50 13.17 17.47
CA GLY A 119 5.71 12.76 16.75
C GLY A 119 5.47 12.04 15.42
N ALA A 120 4.24 11.95 14.92
CA ALA A 120 4.00 11.49 13.55
C ALA A 120 4.62 12.47 12.53
N THR A 121 5.30 11.92 11.52
CA THR A 121 6.02 12.68 10.48
C THR A 121 5.34 12.58 9.12
N LEU A 122 4.22 11.87 9.01
CA LEU A 122 3.43 11.67 7.79
C LEU A 122 1.95 11.54 8.16
N VAL A 123 1.08 12.21 7.43
CA VAL A 123 -0.38 11.99 7.52
C VAL A 123 -0.85 11.20 6.30
N ASN A 124 -1.46 10.05 6.55
CA ASN A 124 -2.04 9.18 5.54
C ASN A 124 -3.57 9.27 5.61
N ASP A 125 -4.18 10.05 4.72
CA ASP A 125 -5.64 10.19 4.65
C ASP A 125 -6.18 9.44 3.43
N VAL A 126 -6.89 8.33 3.69
CA VAL A 126 -7.53 7.53 2.65
C VAL A 126 -8.61 8.30 1.86
N SER A 127 -9.07 9.44 2.34
CA SER A 127 -9.99 10.32 1.62
C SER A 127 -9.29 11.41 0.80
N GLY A 128 -7.97 11.55 0.95
CA GLY A 128 -7.17 12.60 0.30
C GLY A 128 -7.61 14.02 0.67
N GLY A 129 -8.05 14.23 1.92
CA GLY A 129 -8.61 15.48 2.42
C GLY A 129 -10.10 15.68 2.09
N GLY A 130 -10.78 14.67 1.55
CA GLY A 130 -12.18 14.74 1.15
C GLY A 130 -13.20 14.47 2.26
N ALA A 131 -12.79 13.85 3.36
CA ALA A 131 -13.68 13.49 4.47
C ALA A 131 -13.84 14.60 5.51
N ASP A 132 -12.78 15.37 5.78
CA ASP A 132 -12.75 16.46 6.74
C ASP A 132 -12.14 17.71 6.08
N PRO A 133 -12.92 18.80 5.90
CA PRO A 133 -12.42 20.01 5.24
C PRO A 133 -11.27 20.70 6.00
N ALA A 134 -11.08 20.40 7.29
CA ALA A 134 -9.98 20.93 8.08
C ALA A 134 -8.66 20.16 7.87
N MET A 135 -8.67 18.99 7.24
CA MET A 135 -7.50 18.12 7.09
C MET A 135 -6.36 18.83 6.35
N VAL A 136 -6.65 19.40 5.17
CA VAL A 136 -5.61 20.05 4.34
C VAL A 136 -5.00 21.26 5.06
N PRO A 137 -5.77 22.20 5.65
CA PRO A 137 -5.21 23.27 6.47
C PRO A 137 -4.33 22.80 7.63
N VAL A 138 -4.76 21.76 8.37
CA VAL A 138 -3.99 21.20 9.50
C VAL A 138 -2.65 20.65 9.03
N VAL A 139 -2.65 19.84 7.96
CA VAL A 139 -1.43 19.24 7.42
C VAL A 139 -0.50 20.30 6.83
N ALA A 140 -1.07 21.32 6.16
CA ALA A 140 -0.31 22.45 5.64
C ALA A 140 0.39 23.24 6.76
N ALA A 141 -0.33 23.52 7.86
CA ALA A 141 0.23 24.22 9.03
C ALA A 141 1.32 23.39 9.72
N ALA A 142 1.13 22.07 9.81
CA ALA A 142 2.11 21.14 10.37
C ALA A 142 3.36 21.01 9.51
N GLY A 143 3.28 21.24 8.20
CA GLY A 143 4.41 21.12 7.28
C GLY A 143 4.94 19.69 7.18
N VAL A 144 4.08 18.67 7.30
CA VAL A 144 4.46 17.26 7.15
C VAL A 144 4.01 16.70 5.79
N PRO A 145 4.67 15.66 5.27
CA PRO A 145 4.18 14.88 4.15
C PRO A 145 2.73 14.41 4.29
N PHE A 146 2.03 14.30 3.16
CA PHE A 146 0.61 13.96 3.06
C PHE A 146 0.36 12.91 1.98
N VAL A 147 -0.33 11.82 2.32
CA VAL A 147 -0.82 10.86 1.32
C VAL A 147 -2.18 11.31 0.81
N VAL A 148 -2.28 11.53 -0.50
CA VAL A 148 -3.52 11.74 -1.24
C VAL A 148 -3.90 10.43 -1.93
N MET A 149 -4.84 9.70 -1.32
CA MET A 149 -5.36 8.47 -1.91
C MET A 149 -6.55 8.76 -2.84
N HIS A 150 -6.66 8.03 -3.95
CA HIS A 150 -7.88 8.04 -4.75
C HIS A 150 -9.04 7.47 -3.94
N TRP A 151 -10.10 8.26 -3.81
CA TRP A 151 -11.25 7.93 -2.99
C TRP A 151 -12.57 8.31 -3.65
N ARG A 152 -13.49 7.36 -3.77
CA ARG A 152 -14.88 7.61 -4.20
C ARG A 152 -15.83 7.25 -3.06
N GLY A 153 -15.87 8.11 -2.05
CA GLY A 153 -16.82 8.03 -0.93
C GLY A 153 -16.57 6.92 0.09
N GLN A 154 -17.40 6.91 1.13
CA GLN A 154 -17.24 6.09 2.33
C GLN A 154 -17.25 4.57 2.05
N SER A 155 -16.53 3.81 2.88
CA SER A 155 -16.38 2.35 2.75
C SER A 155 -17.68 1.56 2.78
N ILE A 156 -18.77 2.12 3.33
CA ILE A 156 -20.10 1.48 3.39
C ILE A 156 -20.71 1.24 2.00
N ASP A 157 -20.55 2.18 1.07
CA ASP A 157 -21.12 2.11 -0.28
C ASP A 157 -20.07 1.93 -1.38
N MET A 158 -18.83 1.71 -0.97
CA MET A 158 -17.68 1.83 -1.84
C MET A 158 -17.69 0.85 -3.01
N ASN A 159 -18.17 -0.39 -2.81
CA ASN A 159 -18.27 -1.36 -3.91
C ASN A 159 -19.29 -0.92 -4.99
N ASN A 160 -20.37 -0.23 -4.61
CA ASN A 160 -21.38 0.27 -5.56
C ASN A 160 -20.85 1.42 -6.42
N ARG A 161 -19.78 2.09 -5.94
CA ARG A 161 -19.12 3.21 -6.62
C ARG A 161 -17.99 2.75 -7.55
N ALA A 162 -17.75 1.43 -7.66
CA ALA A 162 -16.75 0.84 -8.54
C ALA A 162 -17.19 0.81 -10.02
N VAL A 163 -17.59 1.96 -10.55
CA VAL A 163 -18.08 2.13 -11.91
C VAL A 163 -17.09 3.02 -12.67
N TYR A 164 -16.41 2.43 -13.65
CA TYR A 164 -15.42 3.12 -14.49
C TYR A 164 -15.63 2.74 -15.95
N ARG A 165 -15.42 3.70 -16.86
CA ARG A 165 -15.25 3.45 -18.29
C ARG A 165 -13.79 3.23 -18.64
N ASP A 166 -12.91 4.02 -18.04
CA ASP A 166 -11.46 3.87 -18.09
C ASP A 166 -10.90 4.07 -16.68
N VAL A 167 -10.71 2.98 -15.95
CA VAL A 167 -10.26 3.05 -14.56
C VAL A 167 -8.90 3.71 -14.41
N VAL A 168 -7.98 3.53 -15.36
CA VAL A 168 -6.64 4.11 -15.25
C VAL A 168 -6.71 5.61 -15.51
N GLY A 169 -7.37 6.02 -16.61
CA GLY A 169 -7.53 7.44 -16.96
C GLY A 169 -8.31 8.21 -15.91
N GLU A 170 -9.42 7.66 -15.42
CA GLU A 170 -10.25 8.31 -14.39
C GLU A 170 -9.53 8.43 -13.05
N VAL A 171 -8.83 7.37 -12.59
CA VAL A 171 -8.07 7.44 -11.33
C VAL A 171 -6.93 8.47 -11.41
N VAL A 172 -6.22 8.54 -12.54
CA VAL A 172 -5.16 9.54 -12.75
C VAL A 172 -5.72 10.96 -12.74
N ALA A 173 -6.86 11.20 -13.40
CA ALA A 173 -7.51 12.51 -13.43
C ALA A 173 -8.00 12.91 -12.02
N GLU A 174 -8.69 12.03 -11.32
CA GLU A 174 -9.22 12.32 -9.98
C GLU A 174 -8.12 12.51 -8.94
N LEU A 175 -7.01 11.77 -9.04
CA LEU A 175 -5.83 12.02 -8.22
C LEU A 175 -5.20 13.37 -8.53
N ARG A 176 -5.07 13.75 -9.80
CA ARG A 176 -4.54 15.06 -10.19
C ARG A 176 -5.36 16.18 -9.56
N ASP A 177 -6.68 16.12 -9.69
CA ASP A 177 -7.58 17.11 -9.08
C ASP A 177 -7.42 17.16 -7.55
N SER A 178 -7.23 16.00 -6.91
CA SER A 178 -7.05 15.91 -5.46
C SER A 178 -5.71 16.49 -5.00
N VAL A 179 -4.64 16.23 -5.75
CA VAL A 179 -3.33 16.84 -5.53
C VAL A 179 -3.42 18.37 -5.71
N GLU A 180 -4.09 18.84 -6.75
CA GLU A 180 -4.28 20.28 -7.00
C GLU A 180 -5.04 20.96 -5.85
N ARG A 181 -6.09 20.32 -5.32
CA ARG A 181 -6.80 20.83 -4.13
C ARG A 181 -5.91 20.88 -2.89
N ALA A 182 -5.12 19.83 -2.63
CA ALA A 182 -4.19 19.80 -1.50
C ALA A 182 -3.13 20.92 -1.59
N VAL A 183 -2.56 21.13 -2.78
CA VAL A 183 -1.59 22.22 -3.03
C VAL A 183 -2.25 23.59 -2.88
N ALA A 184 -3.44 23.78 -3.45
CA ALA A 184 -4.17 25.03 -3.34
C ALA A 184 -4.55 25.36 -1.88
N GLY A 185 -4.76 24.33 -1.05
CA GLY A 185 -4.98 24.46 0.39
C GLY A 185 -3.71 24.69 1.22
N GLY A 186 -2.53 24.79 0.59
CA GLY A 186 -1.28 25.20 1.24
C GLY A 186 -0.27 24.08 1.48
N ILE A 187 -0.58 22.82 1.16
CA ILE A 187 0.41 21.73 1.29
C ILE A 187 1.48 21.88 0.20
N ALA A 188 2.75 21.84 0.59
CA ALA A 188 3.87 21.97 -0.34
C ALA A 188 3.84 20.82 -1.39
N PRO A 189 4.05 21.09 -2.69
CA PRO A 189 3.99 20.05 -3.72
C PRO A 189 4.95 18.87 -3.52
N ASP A 190 6.10 19.11 -2.87
CA ASP A 190 7.12 18.11 -2.52
C ASP A 190 6.84 17.38 -1.19
N HIS A 191 5.70 17.64 -0.56
CA HIS A 191 5.17 16.89 0.58
C HIS A 191 4.07 15.90 0.16
N ILE A 192 3.65 15.89 -1.11
CA ILE A 192 2.53 15.07 -1.55
C ILE A 192 2.99 13.70 -2.05
N ILE A 193 2.39 12.65 -1.48
CA ILE A 193 2.43 11.27 -1.96
C ILE A 193 1.08 10.94 -2.58
N VAL A 194 1.04 10.16 -3.67
CA VAL A 194 -0.21 9.67 -4.26
C VAL A 194 -0.38 8.18 -4.02
N ASP A 195 -1.61 7.72 -3.77
CA ASP A 195 -1.98 6.31 -3.67
C ASP A 195 -3.18 6.02 -4.60
N PRO A 196 -3.13 5.01 -5.49
CA PRO A 196 -4.24 4.68 -6.39
C PRO A 196 -5.48 4.10 -5.69
N GLY A 197 -5.41 3.84 -4.39
CA GLY A 197 -6.51 3.34 -3.58
C GLY A 197 -6.96 1.95 -4.02
N LEU A 198 -6.04 0.99 -4.11
CA LEU A 198 -6.37 -0.39 -4.51
C LEU A 198 -7.47 -0.96 -3.59
N GLY A 199 -8.47 -1.66 -4.12
CA GLY A 199 -9.59 -2.18 -3.35
C GLY A 199 -10.54 -1.11 -2.77
N PHE A 200 -10.28 0.18 -3.01
CA PHE A 200 -11.17 1.29 -2.68
C PHE A 200 -11.96 1.73 -3.93
N ALA A 201 -13.25 1.42 -3.90
CA ALA A 201 -14.20 1.57 -5.00
C ALA A 201 -13.72 0.86 -6.26
N LYS A 202 -13.12 -0.34 -6.14
CA LYS A 202 -12.54 -1.08 -7.25
C LYS A 202 -12.86 -2.57 -7.14
N ASN A 203 -13.09 -3.21 -8.28
CA ASN A 203 -13.12 -4.67 -8.39
C ASN A 203 -11.69 -5.19 -8.67
N ALA A 204 -11.54 -6.50 -8.78
CA ALA A 204 -10.21 -7.09 -8.96
C ALA A 204 -9.57 -6.70 -10.31
N GLU A 205 -10.40 -6.61 -11.35
CA GLU A 205 -9.98 -6.23 -12.69
C GLU A 205 -9.47 -4.78 -12.73
N HIS A 206 -10.13 -3.88 -12.01
CA HIS A 206 -9.72 -2.49 -11.81
C HIS A 206 -8.38 -2.39 -11.07
N ASP A 207 -8.22 -3.14 -9.96
CA ASP A 207 -6.96 -3.15 -9.19
C ASP A 207 -5.79 -3.66 -10.04
N LEU A 208 -6.00 -4.74 -10.81
CA LEU A 208 -4.99 -5.28 -11.70
C LEU A 208 -4.63 -4.31 -12.83
N ALA A 209 -5.63 -3.63 -13.42
CA ALA A 209 -5.40 -2.62 -14.45
C ALA A 209 -4.53 -1.46 -13.94
N LEU A 210 -4.71 -1.02 -12.69
CA LEU A 210 -3.88 0.04 -12.09
C LEU A 210 -2.46 -0.44 -11.80
N VAL A 211 -2.29 -1.64 -11.26
CA VAL A 211 -0.96 -2.23 -11.04
C VAL A 211 -0.22 -2.43 -12.36
N ALA A 212 -0.93 -2.82 -13.43
CA ALA A 212 -0.34 -2.96 -14.76
C ALA A 212 0.05 -1.62 -15.42
N ASN A 213 -0.46 -0.48 -14.93
CA ASN A 213 -0.27 0.84 -15.52
C ASN A 213 0.34 1.85 -14.53
N LEU A 214 1.20 1.41 -13.61
CA LEU A 214 1.85 2.30 -12.63
C LEU A 214 2.64 3.44 -13.27
N ALA A 215 3.19 3.25 -14.48
CA ALA A 215 3.85 4.31 -15.23
C ALA A 215 2.94 5.53 -15.45
N ARG A 216 1.65 5.31 -15.77
CA ARG A 216 0.65 6.39 -15.96
C ARG A 216 0.36 7.13 -14.65
N LEU A 217 0.40 6.44 -13.50
CA LEU A 217 0.26 7.08 -12.19
C LEU A 217 1.51 7.89 -11.84
N ARG A 218 2.70 7.41 -12.21
CA ARG A 218 3.97 8.12 -11.99
C ARG A 218 4.10 9.40 -12.83
N GLU A 219 3.36 9.54 -13.93
CA GLU A 219 3.25 10.78 -14.71
C GLU A 219 2.65 11.95 -13.90
N LEU A 220 2.03 11.69 -12.73
CA LEU A 220 1.63 12.73 -11.78
C LEU A 220 2.85 13.45 -11.16
N GLY A 221 4.06 12.90 -11.29
CA GLY A 221 5.29 13.53 -10.79
C GLY A 221 5.35 13.61 -9.27
N ARG A 222 4.70 12.66 -8.59
CA ARG A 222 4.67 12.53 -7.12
C ARG A 222 5.13 11.12 -6.71
N PRO A 223 5.76 10.95 -5.54
CA PRO A 223 5.99 9.65 -4.94
C PRO A 223 4.71 8.81 -4.90
N LEU A 224 4.81 7.53 -5.27
CA LEU A 224 3.68 6.62 -5.38
C LEU A 224 3.70 5.59 -4.26
N LEU A 225 2.71 5.63 -3.36
CA LEU A 225 2.45 4.60 -2.37
C LEU A 225 1.55 3.52 -2.97
N VAL A 226 1.88 2.25 -2.76
CA VAL A 226 1.04 1.12 -3.20
C VAL A 226 0.67 0.22 -2.03
N ALA A 227 -0.61 0.27 -1.63
CA ALA A 227 -1.17 -0.59 -0.61
C ALA A 227 -1.89 -1.81 -1.22
N ALA A 228 -1.19 -2.89 -1.56
CA ALA A 228 -1.82 -4.12 -2.10
C ALA A 228 -2.11 -5.21 -1.05
N SER A 229 -1.51 -5.09 0.14
CA SER A 229 -1.39 -6.18 1.11
C SER A 229 -2.71 -6.81 1.52
N ARG A 230 -2.79 -8.14 1.37
CA ARG A 230 -3.92 -9.00 1.73
C ARG A 230 -5.27 -8.64 1.07
N LYS A 231 -5.29 -7.71 0.10
CA LYS A 231 -6.53 -7.23 -0.54
C LYS A 231 -7.26 -8.33 -1.32
N ARG A 232 -8.57 -8.13 -1.51
CA ARG A 232 -9.48 -9.13 -2.10
C ARG A 232 -9.08 -9.53 -3.53
N PHE A 233 -8.55 -8.60 -4.32
CA PHE A 233 -8.14 -8.90 -5.69
C PHE A 233 -7.03 -9.96 -5.75
N LEU A 234 -6.08 -9.97 -4.81
CA LEU A 234 -5.07 -11.02 -4.69
C LEU A 234 -5.70 -12.39 -4.41
N GLY A 235 -6.71 -12.42 -3.54
CA GLY A 235 -7.47 -13.64 -3.29
C GLY A 235 -8.16 -14.18 -4.56
N ARG A 236 -8.68 -13.29 -5.41
CA ARG A 236 -9.32 -13.67 -6.68
C ARG A 236 -8.30 -14.19 -7.71
N VAL A 237 -7.10 -13.58 -7.76
CA VAL A 237 -5.99 -14.10 -8.57
C VAL A 237 -5.59 -15.51 -8.12
N LEU A 238 -5.39 -15.71 -6.81
CA LEU A 238 -4.98 -17.01 -6.26
C LEU A 238 -6.05 -18.10 -6.38
N ALA A 239 -7.33 -17.72 -6.41
CA ALA A 239 -8.43 -18.65 -6.64
C ALA A 239 -8.49 -19.21 -8.06
N GLY A 240 -7.78 -18.59 -9.03
CA GLY A 240 -7.72 -19.04 -10.42
C GLY A 240 -9.08 -19.14 -11.12
N GLY A 241 -10.11 -18.45 -10.60
CA GLY A 241 -11.48 -18.49 -11.13
C GLY A 241 -12.31 -19.74 -10.81
N VAL A 242 -11.73 -20.77 -10.17
CA VAL A 242 -12.40 -22.06 -9.91
C VAL A 242 -12.48 -22.41 -8.42
N GLY A 243 -11.72 -21.71 -7.56
CA GLY A 243 -11.69 -21.93 -6.10
C GLY A 243 -12.30 -20.80 -5.27
N SER A 244 -12.50 -21.06 -3.97
CA SER A 244 -12.75 -19.99 -3.01
C SER A 244 -11.46 -19.20 -2.77
N PRO A 245 -11.50 -17.86 -2.76
CA PRO A 245 -10.33 -17.04 -2.43
C PRO A 245 -9.75 -17.43 -1.07
N PRO A 246 -8.42 -17.59 -0.95
CA PRO A 246 -7.80 -17.89 0.34
C PRO A 246 -8.06 -16.76 1.34
N PRO A 247 -8.12 -17.04 2.65
CA PRO A 247 -8.22 -16.04 3.70
C PRO A 247 -7.14 -14.95 3.58
N ALA A 248 -7.41 -13.74 4.09
CA ALA A 248 -6.51 -12.59 3.99
C ALA A 248 -5.07 -12.90 4.43
N ARG A 249 -4.91 -13.59 5.58
CA ARG A 249 -3.61 -14.00 6.15
C ARG A 249 -2.82 -15.03 5.32
N GLN A 250 -3.43 -15.62 4.30
CA GLN A 250 -2.77 -16.58 3.40
C GLN A 250 -2.36 -15.93 2.08
N ARG A 251 -2.48 -14.59 1.98
CA ARG A 251 -2.15 -13.81 0.77
C ARG A 251 -0.80 -13.10 0.87
N ASP A 252 0.01 -13.41 1.87
CA ASP A 252 1.27 -12.69 2.11
C ASP A 252 2.34 -13.01 1.05
N ALA A 253 2.39 -14.24 0.54
CA ALA A 253 3.24 -14.57 -0.61
C ALA A 253 2.85 -13.79 -1.88
N ALA A 254 1.54 -13.67 -2.16
CA ALA A 254 1.05 -12.85 -3.27
C ALA A 254 1.30 -11.35 -3.04
N THR A 255 1.24 -10.89 -1.78
CA THR A 255 1.60 -9.53 -1.40
C THR A 255 3.08 -9.26 -1.70
N ALA A 256 3.99 -10.15 -1.31
CA ALA A 256 5.41 -10.02 -1.60
C ALA A 256 5.70 -9.99 -3.11
N ALA A 257 5.01 -10.83 -3.90
CA ALA A 257 5.12 -10.82 -5.36
C ALA A 257 4.72 -9.46 -5.96
N VAL A 258 3.58 -8.89 -5.53
CA VAL A 258 3.17 -7.55 -5.97
C VAL A 258 4.15 -6.48 -5.46
N SER A 259 4.65 -6.59 -4.22
CA SER A 259 5.67 -5.67 -3.70
C SER A 259 6.93 -5.63 -4.57
N ALA A 260 7.44 -6.78 -5.03
CA ALA A 260 8.58 -6.85 -5.94
C ALA A 260 8.29 -6.15 -7.29
N ILE A 261 7.11 -6.41 -7.87
CA ILE A 261 6.69 -5.84 -9.16
C ILE A 261 6.59 -4.31 -9.05
N VAL A 262 5.82 -3.79 -8.09
CA VAL A 262 5.59 -2.35 -7.99
C VAL A 262 6.85 -1.61 -7.54
N ALA A 263 7.71 -2.25 -6.76
CA ALA A 263 9.04 -1.74 -6.51
C ALA A 263 9.83 -1.62 -7.83
N ARG A 264 9.90 -2.65 -8.67
CA ARG A 264 10.57 -2.55 -9.97
C ARG A 264 10.01 -1.44 -10.87
N GLU A 265 8.71 -1.20 -10.79
CA GLU A 265 8.02 -0.16 -11.56
C GLU A 265 8.16 1.26 -10.98
N GLY A 266 8.92 1.43 -9.89
CA GLY A 266 9.26 2.75 -9.35
C GLY A 266 8.34 3.26 -8.24
N ALA A 267 7.58 2.41 -7.54
CA ALA A 267 6.85 2.81 -6.35
C ALA A 267 7.80 3.38 -5.27
N TRP A 268 7.35 4.43 -4.58
CA TRP A 268 8.10 5.03 -3.47
C TRP A 268 8.08 4.13 -2.24
N ALA A 269 6.89 3.65 -1.86
CA ALA A 269 6.72 2.70 -0.77
C ALA A 269 5.59 1.69 -1.05
N VAL A 270 5.65 0.56 -0.35
CA VAL A 270 4.54 -0.41 -0.25
C VAL A 270 4.01 -0.45 1.18
N ARG A 271 2.69 -0.51 1.34
CA ARG A 271 2.03 -0.63 2.65
C ARG A 271 1.58 -2.07 2.92
N VAL A 272 2.11 -2.69 3.98
CA VAL A 272 2.00 -4.14 4.20
C VAL A 272 1.77 -4.54 5.66
N HIS A 273 1.07 -5.67 5.85
CA HIS A 273 0.85 -6.27 7.17
C HIS A 273 2.04 -7.16 7.58
N GLU A 274 2.46 -8.09 6.70
CA GLU A 274 3.68 -8.88 6.92
C GLU A 274 4.88 -8.19 6.28
N VAL A 275 5.73 -7.61 7.11
CA VAL A 275 6.84 -6.78 6.65
C VAL A 275 7.96 -7.61 6.04
N ARG A 276 8.38 -8.70 6.69
CA ARG A 276 9.60 -9.43 6.30
C ARG A 276 9.58 -9.89 4.84
N PRO A 277 8.51 -10.56 4.33
CA PRO A 277 8.47 -10.99 2.93
C PRO A 277 8.56 -9.83 1.93
N SER A 278 7.88 -8.71 2.22
CA SER A 278 7.92 -7.54 1.35
C SER A 278 9.25 -6.79 1.43
N ALA A 279 9.90 -6.74 2.60
CA ALA A 279 11.24 -6.19 2.76
C ALA A 279 12.27 -6.95 1.92
N ASP A 280 12.19 -8.29 1.90
CA ASP A 280 13.05 -9.11 1.05
C ASP A 280 12.72 -8.91 -0.44
N ALA A 281 11.43 -8.82 -0.79
CA ALA A 281 10.98 -8.56 -2.16
C ALA A 281 11.50 -7.23 -2.74
N VAL A 282 11.44 -6.12 -1.97
CA VAL A 282 11.93 -4.81 -2.44
C VAL A 282 13.46 -4.75 -2.52
N ARG A 283 14.19 -5.51 -1.69
CA ARG A 283 15.66 -5.65 -1.80
C ARG A 283 16.04 -6.42 -3.07
N VAL A 284 15.33 -7.50 -3.39
CA VAL A 284 15.52 -8.24 -4.64
C VAL A 284 15.23 -7.35 -5.85
N ALA A 285 14.13 -6.58 -5.82
CA ALA A 285 13.82 -5.62 -6.87
C ALA A 285 14.99 -4.63 -7.09
N ARG A 286 15.52 -4.05 -6.02
CA ARG A 286 16.66 -3.14 -6.06
C ARG A 286 17.93 -3.77 -6.62
N ALA A 287 18.24 -5.01 -6.22
CA ALA A 287 19.42 -5.73 -6.70
C ALA A 287 19.35 -5.95 -8.23
N ILE A 288 18.18 -6.30 -8.76
CA ILE A 288 18.00 -6.48 -10.19
C ILE A 288 18.06 -5.13 -10.94
N GLU A 289 17.52 -4.04 -10.37
CA GLU A 289 17.69 -2.69 -10.92
C GLU A 289 19.18 -2.31 -11.04
N SER A 290 19.97 -2.55 -9.99
CA SER A 290 21.43 -2.31 -10.03
C SER A 290 22.11 -3.11 -11.14
N ALA A 291 21.79 -4.40 -11.25
CA ALA A 291 22.40 -5.27 -12.25
C ALA A 291 22.04 -4.85 -13.67
N ALA A 292 20.80 -4.42 -13.91
CA ALA A 292 20.37 -3.90 -15.21
C ALA A 292 21.10 -2.61 -15.59
N THR A 293 21.29 -1.68 -14.64
CA THR A 293 22.08 -0.46 -14.87
C THR A 293 23.54 -0.77 -15.19
N ALA A 294 24.16 -1.70 -14.46
CA ALA A 294 25.54 -2.12 -14.70
C ALA A 294 25.70 -2.75 -16.10
N ALA A 295 24.81 -3.68 -16.47
CA ALA A 295 24.83 -4.32 -17.78
C ALA A 295 24.63 -3.32 -18.93
N ALA A 296 23.75 -2.32 -18.75
CA ALA A 296 23.56 -1.25 -19.73
C ALA A 296 24.80 -0.36 -19.88
N ALA A 297 25.49 -0.05 -18.78
CA ALA A 297 26.73 0.72 -18.80
C ALA A 297 27.86 -0.04 -19.50
N GLU A 298 28.00 -1.35 -19.26
CA GLU A 298 28.95 -2.22 -19.95
C GLU A 298 28.66 -2.33 -21.45
N ALA A 299 27.39 -2.46 -21.84
CA ALA A 299 27.01 -2.49 -23.26
C ALA A 299 27.33 -1.15 -23.96
N ALA A 300 27.17 -0.02 -23.27
CA ALA A 300 27.49 1.29 -23.81
C ALA A 300 29.01 1.53 -24.00
N THR A 301 29.86 0.95 -23.13
CA THR A 301 31.32 1.03 -23.27
C THR A 301 31.89 0.02 -24.27
N ALA A 302 31.19 -1.10 -24.51
CA ALA A 302 31.58 -2.12 -25.49
C ALA A 302 31.17 -1.81 -26.95
N ALA A 303 30.33 -0.78 -27.19
CA ALA A 303 29.94 -0.38 -28.53
C ALA A 303 31.18 0.15 -29.30
N PRO A 304 31.50 -0.40 -30.49
CA PRO A 304 32.68 0.03 -31.23
C PRO A 304 32.51 1.49 -31.65
N ALA A 305 33.56 2.30 -31.46
CA ALA A 305 33.68 3.59 -32.11
C ALA A 305 33.64 3.36 -33.62
N HIS A 306 32.47 3.54 -34.24
CA HIS A 306 32.40 3.61 -35.69
C HIS A 306 33.27 4.79 -36.12
N GLY A 307 34.46 4.44 -36.61
CA GLY A 307 35.46 5.37 -37.08
C GLY A 307 34.83 6.34 -38.07
N VAL A 308 35.04 7.62 -37.79
CA VAL A 308 34.88 8.67 -38.78
C VAL A 308 35.96 8.44 -39.83
N ALA A 309 35.65 7.60 -40.84
CA ALA A 309 36.38 7.59 -42.08
C ALA A 309 35.96 8.84 -42.85
N SER A 310 36.75 9.91 -42.65
CA SER A 310 36.77 11.06 -43.55
C SER A 310 37.13 10.58 -44.95
N SER A 311 36.19 10.70 -45.89
CA SER A 311 36.52 10.82 -47.31
C SER A 311 35.87 12.08 -47.86
N ALA A 312 36.66 13.15 -47.89
CA ALA A 312 36.39 14.32 -48.69
C ALA A 312 36.57 13.96 -50.17
N VAL A 313 35.51 14.08 -50.97
CA VAL A 313 35.60 14.41 -52.40
C VAL A 313 34.47 15.39 -52.71
N GLY A 314 34.85 16.60 -53.13
CA GLY A 314 33.92 17.66 -53.52
C GLY A 314 33.48 17.55 -54.97
N ALA A 315 32.30 18.09 -55.27
CA ALA A 315 31.95 18.73 -56.54
C ALA A 315 30.65 19.54 -56.35
N GLY A 316 30.62 20.75 -56.92
CA GLY A 316 29.65 21.81 -56.65
C GLY A 316 28.25 21.66 -57.29
N PRO A 317 27.43 22.73 -57.23
CA PRO A 317 25.99 22.65 -57.44
C PRO A 317 25.60 22.89 -58.90
N HIS A 318 24.67 22.08 -59.41
CA HIS A 318 23.91 22.38 -60.62
C HIS A 318 22.39 22.35 -60.35
N ARG A 319 21.74 23.36 -60.89
CA ARG A 319 20.33 23.73 -60.83
C ARG A 319 19.66 23.34 -62.16
N ALA A 320 18.47 22.72 -62.14
CA ALA A 320 17.43 22.71 -63.20
C ALA A 320 16.29 21.73 -62.78
N THR A 321 15.07 22.15 -62.42
CA THR A 321 13.88 22.57 -63.21
C THR A 321 13.10 21.46 -63.95
N GLY A 322 11.79 21.37 -63.63
CA GLY A 322 10.71 20.78 -64.45
C GLY A 322 10.48 19.27 -64.27
N SER A 323 9.29 18.68 -64.39
CA SER A 323 7.95 19.13 -64.78
C SER A 323 6.98 17.92 -64.72
N LYS A 324 5.74 18.16 -64.27
CA LYS A 324 4.46 17.51 -64.66
C LYS A 324 4.18 16.00 -64.41
N ALA A 325 3.11 15.77 -63.65
CA ALA A 325 2.11 14.68 -63.80
C ALA A 325 1.26 14.90 -65.10
N PRO A 326 0.34 14.01 -65.60
CA PRO A 326 -0.66 13.24 -64.81
C PRO A 326 -1.15 11.89 -65.42
N GLY A 327 -2.15 11.28 -64.77
CA GLY A 327 -3.12 10.31 -65.34
C GLY A 327 -3.14 8.95 -64.61
N SER A 328 -4.10 8.59 -63.75
CA SER A 328 -5.55 8.31 -63.91
C SER A 328 -5.90 6.87 -64.31
N GLY A 329 -6.83 6.24 -63.56
CA GLY A 329 -7.59 5.04 -63.96
C GLY A 329 -7.55 3.91 -62.92
N ALA A 330 -8.55 3.78 -62.03
CA ALA A 330 -9.79 2.97 -62.19
C ALA A 330 -9.61 1.51 -61.69
N THR A 331 -10.08 1.21 -60.46
CA THR A 331 -11.31 0.47 -60.09
C THR A 331 -11.37 -1.04 -60.43
N GLY A 332 -11.61 -1.86 -59.40
CA GLY A 332 -12.50 -3.03 -59.50
C GLY A 332 -11.89 -4.41 -59.20
N PRO A 333 -12.68 -5.39 -58.72
CA PRO A 333 -12.32 -6.20 -57.55
C PRO A 333 -12.27 -7.73 -57.80
N GLY A 334 -11.78 -8.48 -56.80
CA GLY A 334 -12.36 -9.78 -56.45
C GLY A 334 -11.43 -10.99 -56.32
N ALA A 335 -11.91 -11.93 -55.51
CA ALA A 335 -11.59 -13.36 -55.42
C ALA A 335 -10.46 -13.83 -54.48
N THR A 336 -10.90 -14.21 -53.27
CA THR A 336 -10.76 -15.54 -52.65
C THR A 336 -9.84 -16.57 -53.31
N GLY A 337 -8.96 -17.19 -52.52
CA GLY A 337 -8.25 -18.40 -52.93
C GLY A 337 -7.41 -19.01 -51.81
N SER A 338 -7.93 -20.09 -51.23
CA SER A 338 -7.31 -21.01 -50.27
C SER A 338 -5.94 -21.56 -50.70
N GLY A 339 -5.04 -21.82 -49.75
CA GLY A 339 -3.82 -22.57 -50.03
C GLY A 339 -2.93 -22.89 -48.82
N ARG A 340 -3.25 -24.01 -48.16
CA ARG A 340 -2.34 -25.03 -47.58
C ARG A 340 -1.01 -24.55 -46.97
N GLY A 341 -0.88 -24.72 -45.65
CA GLY A 341 0.40 -24.91 -44.96
C GLY A 341 0.36 -26.20 -44.15
N ALA A 342 1.22 -27.15 -44.48
CA ALA A 342 1.39 -28.44 -43.82
C ALA A 342 2.74 -28.49 -43.10
N GLY A 343 2.78 -29.20 -41.97
CA GLY A 343 3.99 -29.69 -41.29
C GLY A 343 4.62 -28.66 -40.33
N THR A 344 5.12 -29.00 -39.14
CA THR A 344 5.44 -30.31 -38.57
C THR A 344 5.47 -30.23 -37.04
N HIS A 345 5.19 -31.38 -36.43
CA HIS A 345 5.46 -31.83 -35.07
C HIS A 345 6.64 -31.18 -34.33
N ASP A 346 6.46 -30.91 -33.03
CA ASP A 346 7.20 -31.64 -31.99
C ASP A 346 6.41 -31.65 -30.67
N GLY A 347 6.10 -32.86 -30.22
CA GLY A 347 5.52 -33.14 -28.91
C GLY A 347 6.56 -33.79 -28.02
N TYR A 348 6.69 -33.33 -26.78
CA TYR A 348 7.47 -34.01 -25.76
C TYR A 348 6.79 -33.94 -24.39
N ALA A 349 6.24 -35.09 -23.99
CA ALA A 349 6.00 -35.58 -22.64
C ALA A 349 5.93 -37.12 -22.79
N PRO A 350 6.34 -37.98 -21.82
CA PRO A 350 6.00 -37.83 -20.40
C PRO A 350 7.08 -38.35 -19.40
N GLY A 351 6.78 -38.26 -18.10
CA GLY A 351 7.50 -38.98 -17.06
C GLY A 351 6.80 -38.83 -15.70
N ALA A 352 6.03 -39.85 -15.31
CA ALA A 352 5.38 -39.96 -14.02
C ALA A 352 6.12 -40.97 -13.12
N GLY A 353 6.07 -40.72 -11.81
CA GLY A 353 6.11 -41.76 -10.78
C GLY A 353 7.44 -41.94 -10.05
N ASP A 354 7.50 -41.48 -8.80
CA ASP A 354 7.86 -42.38 -7.71
C ASP A 354 7.13 -41.97 -6.41
N THR A 355 6.58 -42.96 -5.75
CA THR A 355 5.81 -42.89 -4.50
C THR A 355 6.58 -43.69 -3.46
N GLY A 356 7.11 -43.02 -2.43
CA GLY A 356 7.78 -43.65 -1.29
C GLY A 356 7.13 -43.23 0.02
N ALA A 357 6.65 -44.24 0.75
CA ALA A 357 5.77 -44.11 1.90
C ALA A 357 6.50 -43.90 3.24
N ASP A 358 5.70 -43.41 4.19
CA ASP A 358 5.65 -43.81 5.60
C ASP A 358 6.79 -43.42 6.56
N ARG A 359 6.43 -42.60 7.55
CA ARG A 359 6.69 -42.89 8.97
C ARG A 359 5.83 -42.00 9.86
N THR A 360 4.79 -42.64 10.40
CA THR A 360 4.05 -42.26 11.59
C THR A 360 4.98 -42.18 12.81
N GLY A 361 4.76 -41.18 13.66
CA GLY A 361 5.48 -40.95 14.91
C GLY A 361 4.59 -40.24 15.90
N THR A 362 3.67 -41.01 16.50
CA THR A 362 2.91 -40.65 17.69
C THR A 362 3.85 -40.39 18.86
N ASN A 363 3.61 -39.31 19.62
CA ASN A 363 4.06 -39.25 21.01
C ASN A 363 2.93 -38.65 21.85
N GLN A 364 2.24 -39.53 22.57
CA GLN A 364 1.44 -39.18 23.73
C GLN A 364 2.30 -39.25 25.01
N VAL A 365 1.75 -38.64 26.06
CA VAL A 365 1.97 -38.87 27.50
C VAL A 365 3.07 -38.02 28.15
N LYS A 366 2.66 -37.00 28.90
CA LYS A 366 2.64 -37.08 30.37
C LYS A 366 1.82 -35.95 30.99
N THR A 367 0.72 -36.36 31.61
CA THR A 367 0.08 -35.71 32.75
C THR A 367 1.04 -35.71 33.94
N ASP A 368 1.12 -34.61 34.68
CA ASP A 368 1.39 -34.69 36.11
C ASP A 368 0.48 -33.69 36.85
N ARG A 369 -0.47 -34.29 37.59
CA ARG A 369 -1.16 -33.67 38.71
C ARG A 369 -0.22 -33.78 39.91
N THR A 370 -0.02 -32.68 40.62
CA THR A 370 0.29 -32.74 42.05
C THR A 370 -0.73 -31.92 42.81
N ASP A 371 -1.65 -32.63 43.44
CA ASP A 371 -2.38 -32.19 44.61
C ASP A 371 -1.41 -31.88 45.75
N LYS A 372 -1.67 -30.80 46.49
CA LYS A 372 -1.53 -30.80 47.94
C LYS A 372 -2.47 -29.77 48.59
N ALA A 373 -3.53 -30.31 49.19
CA ALA A 373 -4.18 -29.80 50.39
C ALA A 373 -3.13 -29.43 51.46
N GLY A 374 -3.32 -28.52 52.41
CA GLY A 374 -4.52 -27.97 53.04
C GLY A 374 -4.15 -27.68 54.50
N ARG A 375 -4.90 -26.78 55.17
CA ARG A 375 -5.14 -26.63 56.63
C ARG A 375 -5.45 -25.15 56.95
N THR A 376 -6.68 -24.75 57.25
CA THR A 376 -7.54 -24.93 58.46
C THR A 376 -7.29 -23.91 59.58
N GLY A 377 -8.39 -23.37 60.13
CA GLY A 377 -8.49 -22.72 61.46
C GLY A 377 -8.67 -21.20 61.36
N GLU A 378 -9.85 -20.57 61.42
CA GLU A 378 -11.00 -20.60 62.36
C GLU A 378 -10.90 -19.55 63.50
N ALA A 379 -11.99 -18.77 63.61
CA ALA A 379 -12.60 -18.08 64.77
C ALA A 379 -12.08 -16.75 65.36
N GLY A 380 -13.07 -15.85 65.58
CA GLY A 380 -13.11 -14.75 66.58
C GLY A 380 -13.71 -13.45 66.03
N ARG A 381 -15.04 -13.21 66.05
CA ARG A 381 -15.85 -12.47 67.06
C ARG A 381 -15.23 -11.15 67.56
N VAL A 382 -15.91 -10.04 67.88
CA VAL A 382 -17.31 -9.52 67.93
C VAL A 382 -17.18 -8.01 68.30
N CYS A 383 -18.26 -7.22 68.13
CA CYS A 383 -18.66 -5.92 68.74
C CYS A 383 -18.94 -4.84 67.66
N GLU A 384 -20.22 -4.55 67.36
CA GLU A 384 -21.10 -3.55 68.05
C GLU A 384 -20.69 -2.12 67.66
N THR A 385 -21.53 -1.15 67.28
CA THR A 385 -22.96 -0.88 67.52
C THR A 385 -23.41 0.30 66.65
N ASP A 386 -24.72 0.36 66.37
CA ASP A 386 -25.61 1.53 66.24
C ASP A 386 -25.37 2.59 65.14
N GLY A 387 -26.37 3.09 64.42
CA GLY A 387 -27.82 2.89 64.49
C GLY A 387 -28.58 3.72 63.44
N ALA A 388 -29.84 3.31 63.24
CA ALA A 388 -31.07 4.00 62.80
C ALA A 388 -31.00 5.28 61.93
N GLY A 389 -31.88 5.53 60.96
CA GLY A 389 -33.19 4.95 60.64
C GLY A 389 -33.76 5.61 59.37
N GLY A 390 -34.64 4.92 58.64
CA GLY A 390 -36.07 5.28 58.56
C GLY A 390 -36.37 6.12 57.30
N ALA A 391 -36.80 5.49 56.21
CA ALA A 391 -38.20 5.36 55.77
C ALA A 391 -38.80 6.64 55.14
N GLY A 392 -39.24 6.55 53.88
CA GLY A 392 -39.94 7.64 53.19
C GLY A 392 -40.32 7.29 51.75
N VAL A 393 -41.57 6.88 51.57
CA VAL A 393 -42.24 6.48 50.32
C VAL A 393 -42.71 7.70 49.51
N ALA A 394 -42.75 7.61 48.17
CA ALA A 394 -43.88 8.01 47.27
C ALA A 394 -43.50 8.77 45.98
N ASN A 395 -43.72 8.09 44.84
CA ASN A 395 -44.53 8.42 43.64
C ASN A 395 -44.62 9.83 42.99
N ALA A 396 -44.90 9.75 41.67
CA ALA A 396 -45.57 10.68 40.73
C ALA A 396 -44.61 11.58 39.89
N GLU A 397 -44.45 11.37 38.57
CA GLU A 397 -45.35 11.60 37.40
C GLU A 397 -45.04 12.93 36.66
N GLY A 398 -45.11 12.88 35.32
CA GLY A 398 -45.25 14.04 34.39
C GLY A 398 -44.01 14.33 33.52
N ALA A 399 -43.94 13.88 32.26
CA ALA A 399 -44.44 14.56 31.03
C ALA A 399 -43.72 15.90 30.77
N VAL A 400 -43.03 16.14 29.64
CA VAL A 400 -43.40 16.00 28.22
C VAL A 400 -42.17 15.67 27.37
#